data_AF-F3GFF8-F1
#
_entry.id   AF-F3GFF8-F1
#
_cell.length_a   1.000
_cell.length_b   1.000
_cell.length_c   1.000
_cell.angle_alpha   90.00
_cell.angle_beta   90.00
_cell.angle_gamma   90.00
#
_symmetry.space_group_name_H-M   'P 1'
#
loop_
_entity.id
_entity.type
_entity.pdbx_description
1 polymer ?
#
loop_
_entity_poly.entity_id
_entity_poly.type
_entity_poly.pdbx_seq_one_letter_code
_entity_poly.pdbx_strand_id
1 'polypeptide(L)'
;MKVLLYSDLHNEFDRFIPPELPVDLVILAGDIDLQARGVLWANETFKSHVIYCAGNHEHYKGNIDRTVEKMKAAAAPHVHVMENESWVFGDVRFLVATAWTDFSSTGDVTVASMTCAREMNDFRMIRADTNYRRFRA
;
A
#
# COMPACT_ATOMS: atom_id res chain seq x y z
N MET A 1 6.47 -14.60 18.17
CA MET A 1 6.46 -14.10 16.78
C MET A 1 7.34 -12.87 16.69
N LYS A 2 8.35 -12.89 15.82
CA LYS A 2 9.21 -11.75 15.47
C LYS A 2 8.69 -11.14 14.16
N VAL A 3 8.35 -9.86 14.22
CA VAL A 3 7.82 -9.11 13.08
C VAL A 3 8.85 -8.11 12.63
N LEU A 4 9.08 -8.05 11.31
CA LEU A 4 9.84 -6.99 10.65
C LEU A 4 8.86 -6.05 9.97
N LEU A 5 8.95 -4.75 10.21
CA LEU A 5 8.03 -3.77 9.64
C LEU A 5 8.80 -2.75 8.80
N TYR A 6 8.31 -2.51 7.60
CA TYR A 6 8.76 -1.44 6.71
C TYR A 6 7.56 -0.66 6.16
N SER A 7 7.77 0.61 5.87
CA SER A 7 6.81 1.55 5.29
C SER A 7 7.60 2.63 4.56
N ASP A 8 6.99 3.30 3.59
CA ASP A 8 7.56 4.51 2.95
C ASP A 8 8.99 4.30 2.41
N LEU A 9 9.27 3.08 1.91
CA LEU A 9 10.58 2.74 1.36
C LEU A 9 10.83 3.47 0.04
N HIS A 10 9.76 3.77 -0.72
CA HIS A 10 9.80 4.42 -2.01
C HIS A 10 10.92 3.91 -2.94
N ASN A 11 10.91 2.61 -3.20
CA ASN A 11 11.88 1.94 -4.05
C ASN A 11 11.97 2.51 -5.47
N GLU A 12 10.99 3.32 -5.89
CA GLU A 12 11.02 4.09 -7.13
C GLU A 12 12.13 5.13 -7.20
N PHE A 13 12.65 5.60 -6.06
CA PHE A 13 13.72 6.58 -5.99
C PHE A 13 15.06 5.93 -5.68
N ASP A 14 15.10 5.09 -4.66
CA ASP A 14 16.29 4.33 -4.30
C ASP A 14 15.90 2.95 -3.77
N ARG A 15 16.53 1.91 -4.31
CA ARG A 15 16.14 0.53 -4.03
C ARG A 15 16.66 0.11 -2.66
N PHE A 16 15.74 -0.14 -1.73
CA PHE A 16 16.09 -0.63 -0.41
C PHE A 16 16.54 -2.10 -0.44
N ILE A 17 17.65 -2.37 0.25
CA ILE A 17 18.19 -3.71 0.46
C ILE A 17 18.07 -4.04 1.95
N PRO A 18 17.08 -4.85 2.36
CA PRO A 18 16.90 -5.18 3.76
C PRO A 18 18.04 -6.07 4.26
N PRO A 19 18.46 -5.94 5.53
CA PRO A 19 19.38 -6.89 6.15
C PRO A 19 18.73 -8.26 6.28
N GLU A 20 19.54 -9.31 6.22
CA GLU A 20 19.08 -10.68 6.47
C GLU A 20 18.83 -10.86 7.98
N LEU A 21 17.56 -11.02 8.35
CA LEU A 21 17.13 -11.18 9.73
C LEU A 21 16.19 -12.39 9.87
N PRO A 22 16.37 -13.24 10.88
CA PRO A 22 15.46 -14.35 11.14
C PRO A 22 14.16 -13.82 11.77
N VAL A 23 13.13 -13.67 10.93
CA VAL A 23 11.80 -13.16 11.33
C VAL A 23 10.69 -14.10 10.86
N ASP A 24 9.59 -14.14 11.61
CA ASP A 24 8.45 -15.01 11.30
C ASP A 24 7.52 -14.37 10.27
N LEU A 25 7.43 -13.04 10.28
CA LEU A 25 6.51 -12.24 9.48
C LEU A 25 7.15 -10.90 9.10
N VAL A 26 6.95 -10.48 7.85
CA VAL A 26 7.26 -9.13 7.37
C VAL A 26 5.94 -8.38 7.15
N ILE A 27 5.90 -7.12 7.54
CA ILE A 27 4.79 -6.20 7.25
C ILE A 27 5.33 -5.06 6.40
N LEU A 28 4.73 -4.88 5.25
CA LEU A 28 4.96 -3.79 4.32
C LEU A 28 3.73 -2.87 4.37
N ALA A 29 3.85 -1.74 5.08
CA ALA A 29 2.73 -0.90 5.51
C ALA A 29 2.48 0.31 4.59
N GLY A 30 2.62 0.12 3.28
CA GLY A 30 2.36 1.12 2.26
C GLY A 30 3.60 1.88 1.78
N ASP A 31 3.45 2.52 0.62
CA ASP A 31 4.46 3.37 -0.02
C ASP A 31 5.82 2.69 -0.20
N ILE A 32 5.78 1.42 -0.61
CA ILE A 32 6.99 0.63 -0.82
C ILE A 32 7.52 0.83 -2.23
N ASP A 33 6.63 0.87 -3.22
CA ASP A 33 6.95 1.09 -4.63
C ASP A 33 5.67 1.42 -5.42
N LEU A 34 5.81 1.83 -6.69
CA LEU A 34 4.69 2.06 -7.59
C LEU A 34 4.06 0.74 -8.07
N GLN A 35 2.73 0.69 -8.07
CA GLN A 35 1.92 -0.40 -8.62
C GLN A 35 2.34 -1.77 -8.06
N ALA A 36 2.43 -2.79 -8.91
CA ALA A 36 2.83 -4.13 -8.47
C ALA A 36 4.34 -4.29 -8.24
N ARG A 37 5.17 -3.26 -8.44
CA ARG A 37 6.64 -3.40 -8.35
C ARG A 37 7.10 -3.75 -6.94
N GLY A 38 6.43 -3.23 -5.91
CA GLY A 38 6.72 -3.55 -4.52
C GLY A 38 6.38 -4.99 -4.17
N VAL A 39 5.31 -5.53 -4.76
CA VAL A 39 4.94 -6.95 -4.61
C VAL A 39 5.98 -7.85 -5.28
N LEU A 40 6.40 -7.52 -6.50
CA LEU A 40 7.45 -8.27 -7.20
C LEU A 40 8.77 -8.26 -6.42
N TRP A 41 9.13 -7.10 -5.86
CA TRP A 41 10.27 -6.99 -4.95
C TRP A 41 10.12 -7.87 -3.71
N ALA A 42 8.96 -7.84 -3.05
CA ALA A 42 8.71 -8.62 -1.85
C ALA A 42 8.80 -10.13 -2.11
N ASN A 43 8.29 -10.60 -3.27
CA ASN A 43 8.37 -11.99 -3.70
C ASN A 43 9.82 -12.51 -3.76
N GLU A 44 10.75 -11.65 -4.19
CA GLU A 44 12.17 -12.01 -4.36
C GLU A 44 12.95 -11.86 -3.05
N THR A 45 12.66 -10.78 -2.32
CA THR A 45 13.46 -10.29 -1.19
C THR A 45 13.24 -11.07 0.10
N PHE A 46 12.00 -11.50 0.36
CA PHE A 46 11.65 -12.17 1.61
C PHE A 46 11.37 -13.66 1.37
N LYS A 47 11.61 -14.46 2.41
CA LYS A 47 11.26 -15.90 2.44
C LYS A 47 10.18 -16.21 3.47
N SER A 48 10.07 -15.39 4.51
CA SER A 48 8.99 -15.45 5.50
C SER A 48 7.66 -14.97 4.89
N HIS A 49 6.55 -15.18 5.60
CA HIS A 49 5.28 -14.57 5.20
C HIS A 49 5.40 -13.04 5.17
N VAL A 50 4.72 -12.42 4.22
CA VAL A 50 4.65 -10.96 4.07
C VAL A 50 3.19 -10.54 4.07
N ILE A 51 2.83 -9.58 4.91
CA ILE A 51 1.60 -8.80 4.75
C ILE A 51 1.98 -7.54 3.99
N TYR A 52 1.26 -7.25 2.91
CA TYR A 52 1.44 -6.04 2.12
C TYR A 52 0.14 -5.23 2.11
N CYS A 53 0.17 -4.04 2.71
CA CYS A 53 -0.85 -3.01 2.55
C CYS A 53 -0.35 -2.00 1.52
N ALA A 54 -1.22 -1.57 0.61
CA ALA A 54 -0.87 -0.47 -0.29
C ALA A 54 -0.87 0.86 0.48
N GLY A 55 -0.04 1.80 0.05
CA GLY A 55 -0.18 3.22 0.32
C GLY A 55 -0.67 3.94 -0.93
N ASN A 56 -0.59 5.27 -0.96
CA ASN A 56 -1.04 6.04 -2.12
C ASN A 56 -0.09 5.89 -3.32
N HIS A 57 1.21 5.67 -3.09
CA HIS A 57 2.21 5.55 -4.15
C HIS A 57 2.02 4.29 -5.01
N GLU A 58 1.55 3.18 -4.43
CA GLU A 58 1.17 2.00 -5.22
C GLU A 58 0.14 2.36 -6.31
N HIS A 59 -0.78 3.28 -6.02
CA HIS A 59 -1.83 3.69 -6.95
C HIS A 59 -1.41 4.76 -7.96
N TYR A 60 -0.21 5.33 -7.87
CA TYR A 60 0.22 6.38 -8.79
C TYR A 60 0.30 5.87 -10.24
N LYS A 61 -0.27 6.67 -11.15
CA LYS A 61 -0.48 6.32 -12.57
C LYS A 61 -1.35 5.07 -12.76
N GLY A 62 -2.06 4.64 -11.71
CA GLY A 62 -2.92 3.48 -11.69
C GLY A 62 -4.38 3.84 -11.41
N ASN A 63 -5.17 2.81 -11.15
CA ASN A 63 -6.56 2.93 -10.72
C ASN A 63 -6.69 2.29 -9.33
N ILE A 64 -7.46 2.92 -8.44
CA ILE A 64 -7.51 2.54 -7.03
C ILE A 64 -7.86 1.05 -6.84
N ASP A 65 -8.85 0.53 -7.56
CA ASP A 65 -9.28 -0.87 -7.44
C ASP A 65 -8.38 -1.80 -8.26
N ARG A 66 -8.18 -1.48 -9.55
CA ARG A 66 -7.45 -2.35 -10.49
C ARG A 66 -5.99 -2.52 -10.14
N THR A 67 -5.38 -1.53 -9.47
CA THR A 67 -4.01 -1.65 -8.99
C THR A 67 -3.92 -2.77 -7.94
N VAL A 68 -4.83 -2.81 -6.96
CA VAL A 68 -4.85 -3.86 -5.93
C VAL A 68 -5.08 -5.23 -6.56
N GLU A 69 -6.00 -5.35 -7.52
CA GLU A 69 -6.23 -6.60 -8.25
C GLU A 69 -4.94 -7.12 -8.91
N LYS A 70 -4.19 -6.23 -9.58
CA LYS A 70 -2.91 -6.57 -10.22
C LYS A 70 -1.83 -6.92 -9.21
N MET A 71 -1.77 -6.21 -8.09
CA MET A 71 -0.84 -6.50 -7.01
C MET A 71 -1.11 -7.90 -6.44
N LYS A 72 -2.37 -8.24 -6.13
CA LYS A 72 -2.76 -9.57 -5.68
C LYS A 72 -2.41 -10.65 -6.70
N ALA A 73 -2.65 -10.40 -7.99
CA ALA A 73 -2.32 -11.35 -9.05
C ALA A 73 -0.81 -11.58 -9.24
N ALA A 74 0.03 -10.58 -8.88
CA ALA A 74 1.48 -10.68 -8.96
C ALA A 74 2.13 -11.30 -7.71
N ALA A 75 1.36 -11.50 -6.63
CA ALA A 75 1.89 -11.96 -5.36
C ALA A 75 2.25 -13.45 -5.39
N ALA A 76 3.43 -13.77 -4.85
CA ALA A 76 3.82 -15.16 -4.59
C ALA A 76 3.00 -15.73 -3.40
N PRO A 77 2.92 -17.06 -3.21
CA PRO A 77 2.07 -17.67 -2.18
C PRO A 77 2.35 -17.25 -0.72
N HIS A 78 3.52 -16.67 -0.45
CA HIS A 78 3.90 -16.18 0.88
C HIS A 78 3.67 -14.68 1.07
N VAL A 79 3.29 -13.95 0.01
CA VAL A 79 3.01 -12.51 0.03
C VAL A 79 1.50 -12.30 -0.03
N HIS A 80 0.96 -11.72 1.04
CA HIS A 80 -0.45 -11.48 1.23
C HIS A 80 -0.73 -9.98 1.02
N VAL A 81 -1.06 -9.60 -0.22
CA VAL A 81 -1.56 -8.24 -0.51
C VAL A 81 -3.00 -8.15 -0.03
N MET A 82 -3.28 -7.22 0.86
CA MET A 82 -4.55 -7.14 1.58
C MET A 82 -5.13 -5.73 1.59
N GLU A 83 -6.43 -5.60 1.39
CA GLU A 83 -7.17 -4.33 1.45
C GLU A 83 -8.55 -4.57 2.08
N ASN A 84 -8.80 -3.96 3.25
CA ASN A 84 -9.98 -4.20 4.09
C ASN A 84 -10.20 -5.68 4.41
N GLU A 85 -9.11 -6.39 4.69
CA GLU A 85 -9.10 -7.83 4.96
C GLU A 85 -8.46 -8.13 6.32
N SER A 86 -8.68 -9.36 6.81
CA SER A 86 -8.04 -9.84 8.02
C SER A 86 -7.32 -11.16 7.75
N TRP A 87 -6.20 -11.36 8.44
CA TRP A 87 -5.41 -12.58 8.36
C TRP A 87 -5.00 -13.02 9.76
N VAL A 88 -5.06 -14.32 10.01
CA VAL A 88 -4.69 -14.91 11.30
C VAL A 88 -3.42 -15.72 11.09
N PHE A 89 -2.40 -15.41 11.89
CA PHE A 89 -1.13 -16.14 11.90
C PHE A 89 -0.80 -16.54 13.33
N GLY A 90 -0.85 -17.85 13.59
CA GLY A 90 -0.85 -18.37 14.96
C GLY A 90 -2.09 -17.92 15.73
N ASP A 91 -1.88 -17.25 16.86
CA ASP A 91 -2.90 -16.71 17.76
C ASP A 91 -3.16 -15.20 17.57
N VAL A 92 -2.54 -14.57 16.55
CA VAL A 92 -2.66 -13.13 16.28
C VAL A 92 -3.50 -12.88 15.03
N ARG A 93 -4.47 -11.95 15.14
CA ARG A 93 -5.26 -11.43 14.01
C ARG A 93 -4.73 -10.07 13.57
N PHE A 94 -4.39 -9.97 12.30
CA PHE A 94 -4.04 -8.73 11.61
C PHE A 94 -5.26 -8.19 10.87
N LEU A 95 -5.52 -6.89 10.99
CA LEU A 95 -6.50 -6.16 10.21
C LEU A 95 -5.73 -5.21 9.30
N VAL A 96 -5.93 -5.33 7.99
CA VAL A 96 -5.08 -4.67 6.99
C VAL A 96 -5.96 -3.87 6.05
N ALA A 97 -5.76 -2.56 6.04
CA ALA A 97 -6.54 -1.62 5.24
C ALA A 97 -5.75 -0.35 4.98
N THR A 98 -5.95 0.23 3.79
CA THR A 98 -5.46 1.57 3.48
C THR A 98 -6.46 2.59 4.01
N ALA A 99 -6.09 3.36 5.02
CA ALA A 99 -6.94 4.41 5.58
C ALA A 99 -6.73 5.73 4.81
N TRP A 100 -7.66 6.05 3.92
CA TRP A 100 -7.69 7.35 3.25
C TRP A 100 -8.16 8.45 4.19
N THR A 101 -7.66 9.66 3.97
CA THR A 101 -8.08 10.83 4.75
C THR A 101 -9.57 11.15 4.54
N ASP A 102 -10.25 11.50 5.62
CA ASP A 102 -11.61 12.04 5.62
C ASP A 102 -11.62 13.58 5.63
N PHE A 103 -10.43 14.19 5.56
CA PHE A 103 -10.19 15.64 5.59
C PHE A 103 -10.66 16.35 6.87
N SER A 104 -10.98 15.62 7.94
CA SER A 104 -11.55 16.20 9.17
C SER A 104 -10.51 16.81 10.11
N SER A 105 -9.23 16.52 9.92
CA SER A 105 -8.15 16.81 10.87
C SER A 105 -7.97 18.31 11.20
N THR A 106 -8.39 19.22 10.32
CA THR A 106 -8.24 20.67 10.51
C THR A 106 -9.52 21.35 11.01
N GLY A 107 -10.62 20.62 11.18
CA GLY A 107 -11.92 21.16 11.59
C GLY A 107 -12.72 21.87 10.49
N ASP A 108 -12.13 22.11 9.32
CA ASP A 108 -12.82 22.61 8.12
C ASP A 108 -12.56 21.65 6.94
N VAL A 109 -13.45 20.66 6.83
CA VAL A 109 -13.41 19.64 5.77
C VAL A 109 -13.45 20.27 4.39
N THR A 110 -14.19 21.37 4.19
CA THR A 110 -14.33 21.97 2.87
C THR A 110 -13.01 22.57 2.40
N VAL A 111 -12.36 23.37 3.26
CA VAL A 111 -11.04 23.96 2.96
C VAL A 111 -9.98 22.87 2.82
N ALA A 112 -10.00 21.84 3.67
CA ALA A 112 -9.06 20.73 3.62
C ALA A 112 -9.20 19.94 2.31
N SER A 113 -10.40 19.45 1.97
CA SER A 113 -10.66 18.71 0.73
C SER A 113 -10.28 19.52 -0.51
N MET A 114 -10.65 20.81 -0.58
CA MET A 114 -10.29 21.67 -1.71
C MET A 114 -8.78 21.86 -1.83
N THR A 115 -8.08 22.04 -0.70
CA THR A 115 -6.62 22.22 -0.68
C THR A 115 -5.92 20.94 -1.12
N CYS A 116 -6.30 19.80 -0.55
CA CYS A 116 -5.77 18.49 -0.92
C CYS A 116 -6.03 18.18 -2.40
N ALA A 117 -7.25 18.40 -2.91
CA ALA A 117 -7.59 18.18 -4.32
C ALA A 117 -6.71 18.99 -5.29
N ARG A 118 -6.25 20.17 -4.87
CA ARG A 118 -5.41 21.07 -5.67
C ARG A 118 -3.93 20.74 -5.58
N GLU A 119 -3.45 20.40 -4.38
CA GLU A 119 -2.03 20.33 -4.06
C GLU A 119 -1.47 18.90 -3.99
N MET A 120 -2.28 17.91 -3.59
CA MET A 120 -1.79 16.54 -3.44
C MET A 120 -1.75 15.79 -4.77
N ASN A 121 -0.63 15.09 -5.00
CA ASN A 121 -0.40 14.30 -6.21
C ASN A 121 -1.47 13.23 -6.42
N ASP A 122 -2.04 12.69 -5.35
CA ASP A 122 -3.04 11.62 -5.32
C ASP A 122 -4.21 11.92 -6.27
N PHE A 123 -4.79 13.12 -6.16
CA PHE A 123 -5.93 13.54 -6.99
C PHE A 123 -5.56 13.78 -8.46
N ARG A 124 -4.27 13.93 -8.76
CA ARG A 124 -3.74 14.07 -10.13
C ARG A 124 -3.32 12.74 -10.73
N MET A 125 -2.75 11.84 -9.93
CA MET A 125 -2.03 10.65 -10.36
C MET A 125 -2.86 9.38 -10.27
N ILE A 126 -3.86 9.35 -9.39
CA ILE A 126 -4.71 8.18 -9.15
C ILE A 126 -6.01 8.32 -9.98
N ARG A 127 -6.50 7.17 -10.46
CA ARG A 127 -7.80 7.06 -11.14
C ARG A 127 -8.77 6.22 -10.32
N ALA A 128 -10.05 6.47 -10.52
CA ALA A 128 -11.13 5.71 -9.90
C ALA A 128 -12.22 5.36 -10.92
N ASP A 129 -13.06 4.40 -10.54
CA ASP A 129 -14.17 3.84 -11.30
C ASP A 129 -13.75 3.19 -12.63
N THR A 130 -14.72 2.55 -13.29
CA THR A 130 -14.51 1.87 -14.59
C THR A 130 -14.14 2.83 -15.72
N ASN A 131 -14.54 4.10 -15.61
CA ASN A 131 -14.27 5.15 -16.60
C ASN A 131 -12.91 5.85 -16.41
N TYR A 132 -12.09 5.42 -15.45
CA TYR A 132 -10.77 6.02 -15.16
C TYR A 132 -10.85 7.54 -14.97
N ARG A 133 -11.83 8.02 -14.20
CA ARG A 133 -11.87 9.43 -13.82
C ARG A 133 -10.76 9.72 -12.82
N ARG A 134 -10.41 11.00 -12.67
CA ARG A 134 -9.51 11.44 -11.59
C ARG A 134 -10.12 11.12 -10.23
N PHE A 135 -9.27 10.73 -9.29
CA PHE A 135 -9.62 10.61 -7.88
C PHE A 135 -10.12 11.96 -7.36
N ARG A 136 -11.11 11.95 -6.47
CA ARG A 136 -11.75 13.17 -5.96
C ARG A 136 -11.63 13.18 -4.44
N ALA A 137 -11.39 14.37 -3.90
CA ALA A 137 -11.49 14.63 -2.47
C ALA A 137 -12.97 14.75 -2.06
#